data_AF-A0AA96V275-F1
#
_entry.id   AF-A0AA96V275-F1
#
_cell.length_a   1.000
_cell.length_b   1.000
_cell.length_c   1.000
_cell.angle_alpha   90.00
_cell.angle_beta   90.00
_cell.angle_gamma   90.00
#
_symmetry.space_group_name_H-M   'P 1'
#
loop_
_entity.id
_entity.type
_entity.pdbx_description
1 polymer ?
#
loop_
_entity_poly.entity_id
_entity_poly.type
_entity_poly.pdbx_seq_one_letter_code
_entity_poly.pdbx_strand_id
1 'polypeptide(L)'
;MIFPEEYKNIGFCHSGMRPNTDEKTQVYFLSKYLLEETASGFRLYEVKHTGAGFLRTVESVRLLADENEIAVCGEILNIKNRTLLIEKAAEICEQKNVTTVLFTGIDRHVTFVYEPDLSEISEIQVVDVFPPNPPWLWDCVNRLDKSGIFGDLQIRFSKKLVDLSVYQGENTVYPCRSSELSGLFLDSDKIDGNGFKLVGCDTSKTVFETLYPDSEYEFIEMCPTRSDAAKPDKPFIMRCCKSENSGKIIEVNGNKGVIVHWGAGEYQISENIRKLVSVLRAEKS
;
A
#
# COMPACT_ATOMS: atom_id res chain seq x y z
N MET A 1 19.04 3.02 -2.14
CA MET A 1 18.21 2.73 -3.33
C MET A 1 18.09 3.94 -4.25
N ILE A 2 18.29 3.75 -5.56
CA ILE A 2 17.90 4.68 -6.62
C ILE A 2 16.88 3.98 -7.51
N PHE A 3 15.69 4.58 -7.65
CA PHE A 3 14.63 4.08 -8.52
C PHE A 3 13.91 5.26 -9.18
N PRO A 4 14.13 5.49 -10.50
CA PRO A 4 13.55 6.62 -11.23
C PRO A 4 12.03 6.76 -11.03
N GLU A 5 11.57 8.01 -10.93
CA GLU A 5 10.14 8.34 -10.82
C GLU A 5 9.41 7.98 -12.11
N GLU A 6 10.03 8.28 -13.26
CA GLU A 6 9.52 7.94 -14.57
C GLU A 6 10.60 7.34 -15.47
N TYR A 7 10.19 6.46 -16.37
CA TYR A 7 11.08 5.89 -17.40
C TYR A 7 11.70 6.97 -18.30
N LYS A 8 11.05 8.14 -18.45
CA LYS A 8 11.59 9.30 -19.19
C LYS A 8 12.81 9.92 -18.52
N ASN A 9 13.08 9.59 -17.25
CA ASN A 9 14.32 10.00 -16.60
C ASN A 9 15.54 9.21 -17.07
N ILE A 10 15.35 8.20 -17.93
CA ILE A 10 16.41 7.32 -18.40
C ILE A 10 16.62 7.58 -19.89
N GLY A 11 17.80 8.07 -20.26
CA GLY A 11 18.27 8.07 -21.64
C GLY A 11 18.86 6.71 -21.99
N PHE A 12 18.70 6.26 -23.23
CA PHE A 12 19.28 5.01 -23.72
C PHE A 12 20.28 5.31 -24.85
N CYS A 13 21.47 4.73 -24.78
CA CYS A 13 22.48 4.86 -25.83
C CYS A 13 23.16 3.52 -26.15
N HIS A 14 23.49 3.31 -27.43
CA HIS A 14 24.22 2.13 -27.88
C HIS A 14 25.74 2.35 -27.79
N SER A 15 26.50 1.25 -27.70
CA SER A 15 27.96 1.27 -27.52
C SER A 15 28.66 2.19 -28.53
N GLY A 16 29.54 3.05 -28.04
CA GLY A 16 30.30 3.99 -28.87
C GLY A 16 29.82 5.45 -28.77
N MET A 17 28.58 5.68 -28.32
CA MET A 17 28.18 6.98 -27.79
C MET A 17 28.62 7.06 -26.32
N ARG A 18 29.94 7.16 -26.08
CA ARG A 18 30.44 7.32 -24.72
C ARG A 18 29.76 8.55 -24.09
N PRO A 19 29.21 8.46 -22.87
CA PRO A 19 28.82 9.64 -22.08
C PRO A 19 30.02 10.49 -21.62
N ASN A 20 31.17 10.37 -22.30
CA ASN A 20 32.39 11.06 -21.95
C ASN A 20 32.33 12.47 -22.55
N THR A 21 32.23 13.45 -21.66
CA THR A 21 32.70 14.86 -21.62
C THR A 21 33.15 15.62 -22.88
N ASP A 22 32.96 15.14 -24.10
CA ASP A 22 33.07 15.98 -25.28
C ASP A 22 31.95 17.02 -25.16
N GLU A 23 32.29 18.30 -25.36
CA GLU A 23 31.46 19.49 -25.13
C GLU A 23 30.11 19.51 -25.89
N LYS A 24 29.76 18.42 -26.59
CA LYS A 24 28.60 18.26 -27.47
C LYS A 24 27.65 17.14 -27.08
N THR A 25 27.92 16.36 -26.02
CA THR A 25 26.96 15.33 -25.60
C THR A 25 25.70 15.97 -25.05
N GLN A 26 24.56 15.67 -25.67
CA GLN A 26 23.26 16.18 -25.29
C GLN A 26 22.34 15.06 -24.84
N VAL A 27 21.53 15.34 -23.82
CA VAL A 27 20.51 14.43 -23.29
C VAL A 27 19.14 15.11 -23.27
N TYR A 28 18.09 14.31 -23.22
CA TYR A 28 16.73 14.83 -23.09
C TYR A 28 16.57 15.55 -21.74
N PHE A 29 15.76 16.61 -21.70
CA PHE A 29 15.68 17.50 -20.53
C PHE A 29 15.17 16.84 -19.23
N LEU A 30 14.56 15.67 -19.31
CA LEU A 30 14.14 14.86 -18.15
C LEU A 30 15.18 13.82 -17.73
N SER A 31 16.21 13.56 -18.54
CA SER A 31 17.20 12.51 -18.31
C SER A 31 18.04 12.81 -17.08
N LYS A 32 17.83 12.05 -16.01
CA LYS A 32 18.67 12.04 -14.80
C LYS A 32 19.67 10.88 -14.82
N TYR A 33 19.39 9.87 -15.64
CA TYR A 33 20.19 8.66 -15.78
C TYR A 33 20.40 8.31 -17.25
N LEU A 34 21.48 7.62 -17.54
CA LEU A 34 21.80 7.09 -18.86
C LEU A 34 22.11 5.60 -18.75
N LEU A 35 21.46 4.82 -19.60
CA LEU A 35 21.72 3.40 -19.77
C LEU A 35 22.48 3.20 -21.07
N GLU A 36 23.72 2.76 -20.96
CA GLU A 36 24.58 2.41 -22.10
C GLU A 36 24.54 0.91 -22.34
N GLU A 37 24.12 0.51 -23.54
CA GLU A 37 24.28 -0.87 -24.00
C GLU A 37 25.70 -1.07 -24.53
N THR A 38 26.42 -2.04 -23.98
CA THR A 38 27.78 -2.41 -24.35
C THR A 38 27.79 -3.78 -25.02
N ALA A 39 28.93 -4.20 -25.57
CA ALA A 39 29.07 -5.53 -26.15
C ALA A 39 28.90 -6.67 -25.11
N SER A 40 29.11 -6.38 -23.83
CA SER A 40 29.10 -7.34 -22.72
C SER A 40 27.90 -7.24 -21.79
N GLY A 41 27.02 -6.25 -21.96
CA GLY A 41 25.92 -5.99 -21.03
C GLY A 41 25.55 -4.51 -21.00
N PHE A 42 25.23 -3.97 -19.83
CA PHE A 42 24.83 -2.57 -19.67
C PHE A 42 25.73 -1.83 -18.68
N ARG A 43 25.84 -0.52 -18.84
CA ARG A 43 26.36 0.39 -17.81
C ARG A 43 25.32 1.44 -17.47
N LEU A 44 25.23 1.77 -16.18
CA LEU A 44 24.29 2.75 -15.68
C LEU A 44 25.04 3.98 -15.15
N TYR A 45 24.65 5.16 -15.62
CA TYR A 45 25.21 6.42 -15.18
C TYR A 45 24.13 7.34 -14.62
N GLU A 46 24.48 8.12 -13.61
CA GLU A 46 23.77 9.35 -13.25
C GLU A 46 24.33 10.50 -14.08
N VAL A 47 23.46 11.39 -14.54
CA VAL A 47 23.80 12.50 -15.43
C VAL A 47 23.32 13.82 -14.85
N LYS A 48 24.18 14.83 -14.86
CA LYS A 48 23.81 16.23 -14.66
C LYS A 48 23.93 16.99 -15.97
N HIS A 49 22.96 17.85 -16.25
CA HIS A 49 22.90 18.60 -17.51
C HIS A 49 22.43 20.04 -17.28
N THR A 50 22.82 20.95 -18.17
CA THR A 50 22.39 22.35 -18.17
C THR A 50 21.95 22.84 -19.55
N GLY A 51 21.40 24.06 -19.57
CA GLY A 51 20.80 24.67 -20.74
C GLY A 51 19.28 24.64 -20.72
N ALA A 52 18.69 25.19 -21.78
CA ALA A 52 17.25 25.31 -21.99
C ALA A 52 16.82 24.53 -23.24
N GLY A 53 15.52 24.22 -23.33
CA GLY A 53 14.96 23.43 -24.43
C GLY A 53 14.93 21.92 -24.15
N PHE A 54 14.61 21.15 -25.20
CA PHE A 54 14.40 19.69 -25.11
C PHE A 54 15.68 18.88 -24.96
N LEU A 55 16.78 19.36 -25.55
CA LEU A 55 18.11 18.76 -25.47
C LEU A 55 18.99 19.67 -24.63
N ARG A 56 19.68 19.07 -23.64
CA ARG A 56 20.52 19.77 -22.69
C ARG A 56 21.93 19.21 -22.71
N THR A 57 22.91 20.07 -22.54
CA THR A 57 24.33 19.69 -22.55
C THR A 57 24.66 18.96 -21.26
N VAL A 58 25.29 17.80 -21.38
CA VAL A 58 25.78 17.03 -20.25
C VAL A 58 26.96 17.77 -19.61
N GLU A 59 26.88 18.04 -18.31
CA GLU A 59 27.94 18.67 -17.54
C GLU A 59 28.85 17.65 -16.86
N SER A 60 28.24 16.59 -16.34
CA SER A 60 28.97 15.53 -15.64
C SER A 60 28.18 14.24 -15.67
N VAL A 61 28.94 13.14 -15.61
CA VAL A 61 28.40 11.79 -15.50
C VAL A 61 29.10 11.07 -14.35
N ARG A 62 28.34 10.26 -13.63
CA ARG A 62 28.83 9.40 -12.55
C ARG A 62 28.39 7.97 -12.82
N LEU A 63 29.34 7.05 -12.94
CA LEU A 63 29.03 5.62 -13.05
C LEU A 63 28.36 5.16 -11.74
N LEU A 64 27.21 4.54 -11.84
CA LEU A 64 26.48 3.93 -10.72
C LEU A 64 26.74 2.43 -10.66
N ALA A 65 26.66 1.74 -11.80
CA ALA A 65 26.86 0.30 -11.90
C ALA A 65 27.48 -0.08 -13.25
N ASP A 66 28.45 -1.00 -13.22
CA ASP A 66 29.09 -1.58 -14.40
C ASP A 66 28.38 -2.84 -14.93
N GLU A 67 28.92 -3.45 -15.98
CA GLU A 67 28.34 -4.64 -16.61
C GLU A 67 28.22 -5.86 -15.69
N ASN A 68 29.07 -5.98 -14.67
CA ASN A 68 29.06 -7.08 -13.71
C ASN A 68 28.12 -6.82 -12.52
N GLU A 69 27.71 -5.57 -12.33
CA GLU A 69 26.83 -5.12 -11.26
C GLU A 69 25.35 -5.03 -11.67
N ILE A 70 25.05 -5.31 -12.95
CA ILE A 70 23.71 -5.19 -13.54
C ILE A 70 23.18 -6.55 -14.00
N ALA A 71 21.98 -6.91 -13.54
CA ALA A 71 21.19 -7.99 -14.12
C ALA A 71 19.99 -7.46 -14.91
N VAL A 72 19.63 -8.15 -15.99
CA VAL A 72 18.38 -7.89 -16.73
C VAL A 72 17.30 -8.86 -16.25
N CYS A 73 16.15 -8.33 -15.84
CA CYS A 73 14.96 -9.14 -15.58
C CYS A 73 14.37 -9.60 -16.92
N GLY A 74 14.31 -10.92 -17.14
CA GLY A 74 13.80 -11.51 -18.39
C GLY A 74 12.28 -11.41 -18.56
N GLU A 75 11.55 -11.08 -17.49
CA GLU A 75 10.10 -10.89 -17.52
C GLU A 75 9.71 -9.47 -17.94
N ILE A 76 8.66 -9.37 -18.74
CA ILE A 76 8.00 -8.10 -19.07
C ILE A 76 6.98 -7.80 -17.97
N LEU A 77 7.13 -6.65 -17.30
CA LEU A 77 6.36 -6.31 -16.10
C LEU A 77 5.66 -4.95 -16.24
N ASN A 78 4.67 -4.72 -15.37
CA ASN A 78 4.15 -3.36 -15.18
C ASN A 78 5.17 -2.53 -14.40
N ILE A 79 6.01 -1.78 -15.11
CA ILE A 79 7.07 -0.94 -14.52
C ILE A 79 6.54 0.26 -13.70
N LYS A 80 5.21 0.45 -13.64
CA LYS A 80 4.57 1.40 -12.70
C LYS A 80 4.28 0.77 -11.33
N ASN A 81 4.35 -0.55 -11.19
CA ASN A 81 4.25 -1.21 -9.90
C ASN A 81 5.60 -1.18 -9.17
N ARG A 82 5.83 -0.12 -8.40
CA ARG A 82 7.08 0.12 -7.68
C ARG A 82 7.35 -0.94 -6.64
N THR A 83 6.36 -1.34 -5.85
CA THR A 83 6.51 -2.39 -4.83
C THR A 83 7.04 -3.68 -5.46
N LEU A 84 6.38 -4.14 -6.52
CA LEU A 84 6.79 -5.34 -7.27
C LEU A 84 8.23 -5.24 -7.77
N LEU A 85 8.61 -4.09 -8.36
CA LEU A 85 9.96 -3.93 -8.91
C LEU A 85 11.04 -3.91 -7.82
N ILE A 86 10.77 -3.30 -6.66
CA ILE A 86 11.71 -3.26 -5.55
C ILE A 86 11.91 -4.67 -4.97
N GLU A 87 10.83 -5.40 -4.71
CA GLU A 87 10.89 -6.76 -4.17
C GLU A 87 11.62 -7.71 -5.12
N LYS A 88 11.31 -7.63 -6.42
CA LYS A 88 11.94 -8.47 -7.44
C LYS A 88 13.39 -8.10 -7.67
N ALA A 89 13.74 -6.81 -7.57
CA ALA A 89 15.11 -6.38 -7.64
C ALA A 89 15.92 -6.90 -6.45
N ALA A 90 15.38 -6.82 -5.23
CA ALA A 90 16.04 -7.34 -4.03
C ALA A 90 16.34 -8.84 -4.16
N GLU A 91 15.36 -9.63 -4.58
CA GLU A 91 15.53 -11.07 -4.81
C GLU A 91 16.62 -11.36 -5.86
N ILE A 92 16.58 -10.69 -7.02
CA ILE A 92 17.55 -10.92 -8.10
C ILE A 92 18.96 -10.46 -7.69
N CYS A 93 19.08 -9.32 -7.00
CA CYS A 93 20.35 -8.80 -6.51
C CYS A 93 21.01 -9.79 -5.54
N GLU A 94 20.23 -10.36 -4.61
CA GLU A 94 20.72 -11.39 -3.69
C GLU A 94 21.14 -12.67 -4.42
N GLN A 95 20.29 -13.20 -5.31
CA GLN A 95 20.55 -14.46 -6.02
C GLN A 95 21.76 -14.39 -6.97
N LYS A 96 21.94 -13.25 -7.65
CA LYS A 96 23.00 -13.07 -8.66
C LYS A 96 24.23 -12.33 -8.14
N ASN A 97 24.20 -11.88 -6.88
CA ASN A 97 25.24 -11.06 -6.28
C ASN A 97 25.57 -9.81 -7.13
N VAL A 98 24.52 -9.06 -7.49
CA VAL A 98 24.58 -7.80 -8.25
C VAL A 98 23.91 -6.68 -7.46
N THR A 99 24.13 -5.42 -7.85
CA THR A 99 23.54 -4.26 -7.14
C THR A 99 22.32 -3.67 -7.87
N THR A 100 22.16 -3.97 -9.17
CA THR A 100 21.19 -3.30 -10.03
C THR A 100 20.40 -4.28 -10.88
N VAL A 101 19.10 -4.00 -11.02
CA VAL A 101 18.23 -4.77 -11.93
C VAL A 101 17.54 -3.86 -12.93
N LEU A 102 17.65 -4.20 -14.21
CA LEU A 102 16.92 -3.57 -15.31
C LEU A 102 15.61 -4.30 -15.57
N PHE A 103 14.54 -3.53 -15.77
CA PHE A 103 13.20 -4.05 -16.04
C PHE A 103 12.67 -3.50 -17.36
N THR A 104 12.00 -4.35 -18.12
CA THR A 104 11.30 -3.95 -19.35
C THR A 104 9.80 -3.88 -19.09
N GLY A 105 9.21 -2.74 -19.41
CA GLY A 105 7.78 -2.47 -19.35
C GLY A 105 6.99 -3.19 -20.43
N ILE A 106 5.70 -3.38 -20.18
CA ILE A 106 4.73 -3.85 -21.19
C ILE A 106 4.75 -2.95 -22.44
N ASP A 107 4.97 -1.66 -22.24
CA ASP A 107 5.12 -0.63 -23.28
C ASP A 107 6.56 -0.52 -23.84
N ARG A 108 7.44 -1.49 -23.52
CA ARG A 108 8.84 -1.60 -23.93
C ARG A 108 9.78 -0.52 -23.39
N HIS A 109 9.31 0.40 -22.56
CA HIS A 109 10.21 1.29 -21.85
C HIS A 109 11.01 0.52 -20.81
N VAL A 110 12.23 0.99 -20.53
CA VAL A 110 13.10 0.38 -19.53
C VAL A 110 13.10 1.23 -18.27
N THR A 111 13.15 0.57 -17.11
CA THR A 111 13.49 1.21 -15.84
C THR A 111 14.51 0.37 -15.08
N PHE A 112 15.02 0.88 -13.97
CA PHE A 112 15.95 0.15 -13.11
C PHE A 112 15.65 0.36 -11.64
N VAL A 113 16.13 -0.58 -10.82
CA VAL A 113 16.27 -0.42 -9.38
C VAL A 113 17.72 -0.70 -9.02
N TYR A 114 18.40 0.31 -8.48
CA TYR A 114 19.78 0.26 -8.01
C TYR A 114 19.80 0.21 -6.48
N GLU A 115 20.54 -0.72 -5.90
CA GLU A 115 20.61 -1.00 -4.45
C GLU A 115 19.21 -1.06 -3.82
N PRO A 116 18.39 -2.07 -4.18
CA PRO A 116 17.01 -2.19 -3.71
C PRO A 116 16.93 -2.20 -2.18
N ASP A 117 15.98 -1.45 -1.63
CA ASP A 117 15.77 -1.34 -0.19
C ASP A 117 14.31 -1.66 0.14
N LEU A 118 14.10 -2.79 0.82
CA LEU A 118 12.75 -3.22 1.22
C LEU A 118 12.16 -2.34 2.34
N SER A 119 12.99 -1.62 3.10
CA SER A 119 12.53 -0.74 4.18
C SER A 119 11.81 0.51 3.66
N GLU A 120 12.02 0.84 2.39
CA GLU A 120 11.32 1.91 1.68
C GLU A 120 9.85 1.55 1.35
N ILE A 121 9.48 0.26 1.39
CA ILE A 121 8.10 -0.18 1.18
C ILE A 121 7.30 0.00 2.47
N SER A 122 6.28 0.86 2.43
CA SER A 122 5.42 1.09 3.59
C SER A 122 4.33 0.02 3.69
N GLU A 123 4.08 -0.48 4.90
CA GLU A 123 3.03 -1.47 5.12
C GLU A 123 1.78 -0.82 5.71
N ILE A 124 0.63 -1.08 5.08
CA ILE A 124 -0.68 -0.63 5.56
C ILE A 124 -1.47 -1.84 6.05
N GLN A 125 -1.86 -1.82 7.32
CA GLN A 125 -2.69 -2.85 7.92
C GLN A 125 -4.18 -2.60 7.62
N VAL A 126 -4.85 -3.61 7.08
CA VAL A 126 -6.30 -3.61 6.93
C VAL A 126 -6.89 -4.22 8.18
N VAL A 127 -7.54 -3.39 9.00
CA VAL A 127 -8.24 -3.83 10.20
C VAL A 127 -9.70 -4.09 9.85
N ASP A 128 -10.11 -5.35 9.97
CA ASP A 128 -11.46 -5.77 9.62
C ASP A 128 -12.01 -6.79 10.61
N VAL A 129 -13.32 -7.00 10.58
CA VAL A 129 -14.03 -7.97 11.43
C VAL A 129 -14.73 -9.00 10.55
N PHE A 130 -14.86 -10.23 11.05
CA PHE A 130 -15.57 -11.32 10.39
C PHE A 130 -16.17 -12.26 11.45
N PRO A 131 -17.22 -13.04 11.15
CA PRO A 131 -18.05 -13.05 9.94
C PRO A 131 -18.85 -11.74 9.67
N PRO A 132 -19.43 -11.54 8.46
CA PRO A 132 -19.48 -12.48 7.33
C PRO A 132 -18.13 -12.73 6.67
N ASN A 133 -18.05 -13.87 5.96
CA ASN A 133 -16.92 -14.18 5.08
C ASN A 133 -17.30 -13.90 3.61
N PRO A 134 -16.40 -13.29 2.82
CA PRO A 134 -15.09 -12.78 3.23
C PRO A 134 -15.20 -11.50 4.08
N PRO A 135 -14.20 -11.19 4.95
CA PRO A 135 -14.09 -9.87 5.57
C PRO A 135 -13.98 -8.82 4.46
N TRP A 136 -15.05 -8.02 4.32
CA TRP A 136 -15.29 -7.26 3.10
C TRP A 136 -14.24 -6.17 2.82
N LEU A 137 -13.71 -5.50 3.84
CA LEU A 137 -12.68 -4.46 3.62
C LEU A 137 -11.40 -5.12 3.16
N TRP A 138 -11.00 -6.22 3.79
CA TRP A 138 -9.83 -7.01 3.36
C TRP A 138 -10.00 -7.51 1.93
N ASP A 139 -11.14 -8.11 1.59
CA ASP A 139 -11.40 -8.58 0.22
C ASP A 139 -11.30 -7.45 -0.80
N CYS A 140 -11.95 -6.32 -0.53
CA CYS A 140 -11.96 -5.15 -1.38
C CYS A 140 -10.53 -4.59 -1.61
N VAL A 141 -9.77 -4.39 -0.52
CA VAL A 141 -8.38 -3.92 -0.61
C VAL A 141 -7.51 -4.92 -1.37
N ASN A 142 -7.66 -6.23 -1.12
CA ASN A 142 -6.89 -7.25 -1.83
C ASN A 142 -7.24 -7.31 -3.33
N ARG A 143 -8.50 -7.11 -3.73
CA ARG A 143 -8.88 -7.04 -5.16
C ARG A 143 -8.33 -5.78 -5.83
N LEU A 144 -8.40 -4.64 -5.14
CA LEU A 144 -7.79 -3.39 -5.60
C LEU A 144 -6.28 -3.53 -5.77
N ASP A 145 -5.58 -4.09 -4.79
CA ASP A 145 -4.13 -4.29 -4.84
C ASP A 145 -3.72 -5.20 -6.01
N LYS A 146 -4.42 -6.33 -6.18
CA LYS A 146 -4.23 -7.24 -7.33
C LYS A 146 -4.49 -6.59 -8.68
N SER A 147 -5.36 -5.57 -8.75
CA SER A 147 -5.56 -4.81 -9.99
C SER A 147 -4.36 -3.94 -10.39
N GLY A 148 -3.41 -3.73 -9.47
CA GLY A 148 -2.24 -2.88 -9.66
C GLY A 148 -2.52 -1.39 -9.41
N ILE A 149 -3.71 -1.03 -8.94
CA ILE A 149 -4.10 0.38 -8.71
C ILE A 149 -3.23 1.09 -7.67
N PHE A 150 -2.56 0.36 -6.79
CA PHE A 150 -1.66 0.92 -5.76
C PHE A 150 -0.18 0.76 -6.10
N GLY A 151 0.15 0.26 -7.29
CA GLY A 151 1.53 -0.02 -7.68
C GLY A 151 2.46 1.19 -7.59
N ASP A 152 1.95 2.40 -7.81
CA ASP A 152 2.72 3.64 -7.71
C ASP A 152 2.99 4.10 -6.26
N LEU A 153 2.28 3.52 -5.28
CA LEU A 153 2.33 3.98 -3.90
C LEU A 153 3.47 3.38 -3.08
N GLN A 154 4.20 2.39 -3.61
CA GLN A 154 5.30 1.74 -2.88
C GLN A 154 4.84 1.24 -1.50
N ILE A 155 3.66 0.62 -1.49
CA ILE A 155 3.05 0.05 -0.30
C ILE A 155 2.80 -1.44 -0.48
N ARG A 156 2.57 -2.12 0.64
CA ARG A 156 2.00 -3.46 0.71
C ARG A 156 0.95 -3.53 1.81
N PHE A 157 0.07 -4.52 1.74
CA PHE A 157 -0.99 -4.70 2.73
C PHE A 157 -0.76 -5.91 3.62
N SER A 158 -1.11 -5.77 4.90
CA SER A 158 -1.31 -6.89 5.82
C SER A 158 -2.71 -6.85 6.40
N LYS A 159 -3.15 -7.95 7.01
CA LYS A 159 -4.49 -8.07 7.60
C LYS A 159 -4.40 -8.17 9.11
N LYS A 160 -5.31 -7.49 9.80
CA LYS A 160 -5.65 -7.72 11.20
C LYS A 160 -7.14 -7.97 11.30
N LEU A 161 -7.50 -9.24 11.43
CA LEU A 161 -8.88 -9.69 11.42
C LEU A 161 -9.35 -10.04 12.83
N VAL A 162 -10.49 -9.51 13.23
CA VAL A 162 -11.15 -9.86 14.49
C VAL A 162 -12.23 -10.90 14.19
N ASP A 163 -12.06 -12.08 14.76
CA ASP A 163 -13.03 -13.16 14.67
C ASP A 163 -14.13 -12.98 15.74
N LEU A 164 -15.34 -12.68 15.30
CA LEU A 164 -16.51 -12.52 16.15
C LEU A 164 -17.09 -13.87 16.61
N SER A 165 -16.74 -14.97 15.94
CA SER A 165 -17.28 -16.30 16.24
C SER A 165 -16.88 -16.82 17.61
N VAL A 166 -15.79 -16.28 18.18
CA VAL A 166 -15.30 -16.60 19.53
C VAL A 166 -16.27 -16.15 20.64
N TYR A 167 -17.23 -15.27 20.32
CA TYR A 167 -18.19 -14.74 21.27
C TYR A 167 -19.58 -15.38 21.13
N GLN A 168 -19.75 -16.40 20.29
CA GLN A 168 -21.06 -17.04 20.06
C GLN A 168 -21.68 -17.60 21.34
N GLY A 169 -23.01 -17.53 21.39
CA GLY A 169 -23.80 -18.02 22.52
C GLY A 169 -25.23 -17.50 22.45
N GLU A 170 -26.14 -18.22 23.09
CA GLU A 170 -27.58 -17.92 23.09
C GLU A 170 -27.89 -16.52 23.65
N ASN A 171 -27.05 -16.02 24.58
CA ASN A 171 -27.18 -14.69 25.19
C ASN A 171 -26.24 -13.64 24.58
N THR A 172 -25.60 -13.92 23.44
CA THR A 172 -24.75 -12.95 22.76
C THR A 172 -25.57 -12.14 21.76
N VAL A 173 -25.40 -10.83 21.78
CA VAL A 173 -26.08 -9.88 20.91
C VAL A 173 -25.06 -9.26 19.95
N TYR A 174 -25.33 -9.38 18.65
CA TYR A 174 -24.53 -8.80 17.57
C TYR A 174 -25.26 -7.65 16.87
N PRO A 175 -24.55 -6.74 16.18
CA PRO A 175 -25.19 -5.61 15.51
C PRO A 175 -26.01 -5.99 14.28
N CYS A 176 -25.69 -7.10 13.62
CA CYS A 176 -26.28 -7.44 12.34
C CYS A 176 -26.35 -8.96 12.08
N ARG A 177 -27.51 -9.41 11.61
CA ARG A 177 -27.78 -10.81 11.22
C ARG A 177 -26.91 -11.32 10.08
N SER A 178 -26.36 -10.44 9.24
CA SER A 178 -25.45 -10.83 8.15
C SER A 178 -24.18 -11.54 8.62
N SER A 179 -23.85 -11.50 9.91
CA SER A 179 -22.76 -12.32 10.47
C SER A 179 -23.12 -13.80 10.59
N GLU A 180 -24.41 -14.16 10.60
CA GLU A 180 -24.92 -15.54 10.71
C GLU A 180 -24.42 -16.30 11.94
N LEU A 181 -23.94 -15.57 12.95
CA LEU A 181 -23.43 -16.13 14.20
C LEU A 181 -24.55 -16.69 15.07
N SER A 182 -24.25 -17.70 15.89
CA SER A 182 -25.18 -18.15 16.92
C SER A 182 -25.31 -17.07 18.01
N GLY A 183 -26.51 -16.51 18.13
CA GLY A 183 -26.88 -15.45 19.07
C GLY A 183 -28.13 -14.70 18.61
N LEU A 184 -28.32 -13.51 19.18
CA LEU A 184 -29.37 -12.55 18.86
C LEU A 184 -28.79 -11.37 18.07
N PHE A 185 -29.63 -10.69 17.29
CA PHE A 185 -29.21 -9.58 16.43
C PHE A 185 -30.03 -8.31 16.64
N LEU A 186 -29.34 -7.18 16.83
CA LEU A 186 -29.96 -5.87 17.01
C LEU A 186 -30.85 -5.42 15.84
N ASP A 187 -30.57 -5.89 14.62
CA ASP A 187 -31.28 -5.49 13.41
C ASP A 187 -32.51 -6.33 13.07
N SER A 188 -32.68 -7.51 13.70
CA SER A 188 -33.78 -8.44 13.38
C SER A 188 -34.54 -9.00 14.56
N ASP A 189 -33.93 -9.09 15.74
CA ASP A 189 -34.48 -9.86 16.85
C ASP A 189 -35.00 -8.95 17.96
N LYS A 190 -36.05 -9.43 18.63
CA LYS A 190 -36.50 -8.85 19.89
C LYS A 190 -35.67 -9.46 21.02
N ILE A 191 -35.04 -8.61 21.83
CA ILE A 191 -34.18 -9.03 22.93
C ILE A 191 -34.96 -8.87 24.23
N ASP A 192 -35.37 -9.99 24.82
CA ASP A 192 -36.11 -10.03 26.08
C ASP A 192 -35.26 -10.73 27.14
N GLY A 193 -34.99 -10.09 28.28
CA GLY A 193 -34.22 -10.67 29.37
C GLY A 193 -33.06 -9.78 29.85
N ASN A 194 -32.10 -10.40 30.55
CA ASN A 194 -30.92 -9.76 31.15
C ASN A 194 -29.70 -10.69 31.07
N GLY A 195 -28.51 -10.14 31.31
CA GLY A 195 -27.26 -10.89 31.33
C GLY A 195 -26.69 -11.16 29.93
N PHE A 196 -26.94 -10.25 28.98
CA PHE A 196 -26.47 -10.39 27.61
C PHE A 196 -24.99 -10.05 27.45
N LYS A 197 -24.36 -10.58 26.41
CA LYS A 197 -23.06 -10.12 25.93
C LYS A 197 -23.25 -9.32 24.65
N LEU A 198 -23.12 -8.00 24.72
CA LEU A 198 -23.23 -7.14 23.55
C LEU A 198 -21.86 -7.02 22.87
N VAL A 199 -21.71 -7.62 21.69
CA VAL A 199 -20.50 -7.52 20.87
C VAL A 199 -20.69 -6.41 19.85
N GLY A 200 -19.86 -5.36 19.89
CA GLY A 200 -19.99 -4.27 18.93
C GLY A 200 -19.15 -3.05 19.22
N CYS A 201 -19.56 -1.92 18.65
CA CYS A 201 -18.94 -0.61 18.91
C CYS A 201 -19.93 0.32 19.63
N ASP A 202 -19.56 1.59 19.86
CA ASP A 202 -20.45 2.57 20.49
C ASP A 202 -21.83 2.66 19.82
N THR A 203 -21.89 2.54 18.50
CA THR A 203 -23.18 2.59 17.80
C THR A 203 -24.07 1.43 18.22
N SER A 204 -23.54 0.21 18.31
CA SER A 204 -24.27 -0.96 18.80
C SER A 204 -24.72 -0.77 20.25
N LYS A 205 -23.83 -0.22 21.08
CA LYS A 205 -24.11 0.11 22.48
C LYS A 205 -25.26 1.10 22.62
N THR A 206 -25.19 2.23 21.93
CA THR A 206 -26.24 3.26 21.93
C THR A 206 -27.57 2.71 21.44
N VAL A 207 -27.57 1.90 20.37
CA VAL A 207 -28.80 1.27 19.87
C VAL A 207 -29.39 0.32 20.92
N PHE A 208 -28.57 -0.53 21.52
CA PHE A 208 -29.00 -1.46 22.57
C PHE A 208 -29.61 -0.72 23.77
N GLU A 209 -28.90 0.27 24.32
CA GLU A 209 -29.36 1.05 25.48
C GLU A 209 -30.62 1.88 25.19
N THR A 210 -30.82 2.29 23.92
CA THR A 210 -32.04 3.02 23.52
C THR A 210 -33.25 2.10 23.43
N LEU A 211 -33.07 0.88 22.90
CA LEU A 211 -34.14 -0.10 22.73
C LEU A 211 -34.46 -0.85 24.03
N TYR A 212 -33.46 -1.05 24.88
CA TYR A 212 -33.51 -1.89 26.07
C TYR A 212 -32.86 -1.18 27.29
N PRO A 213 -33.44 -0.06 27.77
CA PRO A 213 -32.81 0.82 28.76
C PRO A 213 -32.59 0.17 30.13
N ASP A 214 -33.40 -0.81 30.51
CA ASP A 214 -33.34 -1.49 31.80
C ASP A 214 -32.58 -2.83 31.76
N SER A 215 -31.99 -3.19 30.61
CA SER A 215 -31.31 -4.47 30.43
C SER A 215 -29.86 -4.45 30.93
N GLU A 216 -29.49 -5.45 31.73
CA GLU A 216 -28.10 -5.66 32.15
C GLU A 216 -27.31 -6.43 31.07
N TYR A 217 -26.10 -5.97 30.74
CA TYR A 217 -25.25 -6.60 29.74
C TYR A 217 -23.75 -6.36 29.99
N GLU A 218 -22.92 -7.31 29.52
CA GLU A 218 -21.48 -7.18 29.35
C GLU A 218 -21.20 -6.61 27.96
N PHE A 219 -20.37 -5.56 27.86
CA PHE A 219 -20.00 -4.98 26.56
C PHE A 219 -18.64 -5.47 26.10
N ILE A 220 -18.61 -6.11 24.93
CA ILE A 220 -17.38 -6.56 24.27
C ILE A 220 -17.07 -5.58 23.14
N GLU A 221 -16.13 -4.67 23.40
CA GLU A 221 -15.72 -3.60 22.49
C GLU A 221 -14.94 -4.15 21.28
N MET A 222 -15.41 -3.85 20.07
CA MET A 222 -14.81 -4.26 18.80
C MET A 222 -14.27 -3.10 17.98
N CYS A 223 -14.44 -1.84 18.40
CA CYS A 223 -13.92 -0.70 17.68
C CYS A 223 -12.37 -0.73 17.64
N PRO A 224 -11.73 -0.69 16.46
CA PRO A 224 -10.27 -0.67 16.34
C PRO A 224 -9.57 0.46 17.09
N THR A 225 -10.28 1.54 17.41
CA THR A 225 -9.73 2.68 18.15
C THR A 225 -9.70 2.49 19.67
N ARG A 226 -10.39 1.47 20.20
CA ARG A 226 -10.56 1.25 21.64
C ARG A 226 -10.35 -0.20 22.11
N SER A 227 -10.53 -1.17 21.23
CA SER A 227 -10.38 -2.59 21.52
C SER A 227 -8.93 -3.03 21.32
N ASP A 228 -8.31 -3.64 22.32
CA ASP A 228 -6.96 -4.21 22.20
C ASP A 228 -6.89 -5.34 21.16
N ALA A 229 -7.98 -6.10 20.98
CA ALA A 229 -8.07 -7.16 19.98
C ALA A 229 -8.00 -6.61 18.54
N ALA A 230 -8.57 -5.43 18.32
CA ALA A 230 -8.66 -4.78 17.01
C ALA A 230 -7.62 -3.66 16.80
N LYS A 231 -6.81 -3.35 17.83
CA LYS A 231 -5.91 -2.19 17.84
C LYS A 231 -4.79 -2.31 16.80
N PRO A 232 -4.62 -1.37 15.87
CA PRO A 232 -3.56 -1.45 14.87
C PRO A 232 -2.16 -1.25 15.45
N ASP A 233 -1.17 -1.88 14.82
CA ASP A 233 0.27 -1.78 15.16
C ASP A 233 1.11 -1.12 14.06
N LYS A 234 0.48 -0.77 12.93
CA LYS A 234 1.05 -0.12 11.74
C LYS A 234 0.07 0.93 11.22
N PRO A 235 0.47 1.79 10.26
CA PRO A 235 -0.50 2.61 9.55
C PRO A 235 -1.63 1.76 9.00
N PHE A 236 -2.88 2.22 9.07
CA PHE A 236 -4.02 1.31 8.91
C PHE A 236 -5.22 1.90 8.19
N ILE A 237 -6.09 1.01 7.71
CA ILE A 237 -7.43 1.34 7.23
C ILE A 237 -8.45 0.52 8.00
N MET A 238 -9.55 1.15 8.42
CA MET A 238 -10.63 0.52 9.17
C MET A 238 -12.01 0.99 8.72
N ARG A 239 -13.05 0.24 9.08
CA ARG A 239 -14.45 0.63 8.82
C ARG A 239 -15.12 1.30 10.00
N CYS A 240 -16.04 2.24 9.72
CA CYS A 240 -16.93 2.85 10.71
C CYS A 240 -18.32 3.11 10.12
N CYS A 241 -19.39 2.91 10.90
CA CYS A 241 -20.78 3.09 10.45
C CYS A 241 -21.26 4.53 10.51
N LYS A 242 -20.51 5.38 11.21
CA LYS A 242 -20.70 6.82 11.27
C LYS A 242 -20.11 7.45 10.01
N SER A 243 -20.95 7.82 9.05
CA SER A 243 -20.53 8.35 7.74
C SER A 243 -19.72 9.64 7.87
N GLU A 244 -19.96 10.42 8.91
CA GLU A 244 -19.19 11.62 9.27
C GLU A 244 -17.73 11.31 9.61
N ASN A 245 -17.38 10.05 9.90
CA ASN A 245 -16.00 9.64 10.13
C ASN A 245 -15.29 9.21 8.85
N SER A 246 -16.02 8.93 7.76
CA SER A 246 -15.43 8.49 6.51
C SER A 246 -14.44 9.54 5.97
N GLY A 247 -13.24 9.09 5.62
CA GLY A 247 -12.12 9.89 5.15
C GLY A 247 -11.38 10.70 6.20
N LYS A 248 -11.71 10.57 7.49
CA LYS A 248 -10.88 11.13 8.56
C LYS A 248 -9.57 10.37 8.67
N ILE A 249 -8.47 11.13 8.78
CA ILE A 249 -7.20 10.61 9.25
C ILE A 249 -7.23 10.66 10.77
N ILE A 250 -6.96 9.53 11.40
CA ILE A 250 -6.92 9.37 12.85
C ILE A 250 -5.57 8.80 13.26
N GLU A 251 -5.26 8.88 14.55
CA GLU A 251 -4.11 8.22 15.13
C GLU A 251 -4.56 7.27 16.23
N VAL A 252 -4.06 6.03 16.18
CA VAL A 252 -4.29 5.01 17.20
C VAL A 252 -2.96 4.35 17.47
N ASN A 253 -2.56 4.29 18.73
CA ASN A 253 -1.30 3.66 19.13
C ASN A 253 -0.06 4.23 18.43
N GLY A 254 -0.03 5.55 18.19
CA GLY A 254 1.04 6.21 17.43
C GLY A 254 1.04 5.92 15.93
N ASN A 255 0.06 5.17 15.42
CA ASN A 255 -0.07 4.84 14.01
C ASN A 255 -1.20 5.64 13.38
N LYS A 256 -0.93 6.24 12.22
CA LYS A 256 -1.97 6.93 11.44
C LYS A 256 -2.83 5.95 10.66
N GLY A 257 -4.13 6.18 10.68
CA GLY A 257 -5.05 5.42 9.87
C GLY A 257 -6.10 6.28 9.21
N VAL A 258 -6.80 5.67 8.26
CA VAL A 258 -7.94 6.27 7.58
C VAL A 258 -9.20 5.45 7.83
N ILE A 259 -10.31 6.13 8.08
CA ILE A 259 -11.61 5.50 8.27
C ILE A 259 -12.36 5.50 6.94
N VAL A 260 -13.00 4.38 6.60
CA VAL A 260 -13.98 4.31 5.51
C VAL A 260 -15.35 3.90 6.04
N HIS A 261 -16.42 4.36 5.39
CA HIS A 261 -17.77 3.94 5.76
C HIS A 261 -18.02 2.45 5.44
N TRP A 262 -18.92 1.78 6.15
CA TRP A 262 -19.29 0.38 5.85
C TRP A 262 -19.89 0.19 4.46
N GLY A 263 -20.62 1.19 3.97
CA GLY A 263 -21.14 1.24 2.61
C GLY A 263 -20.18 1.86 1.59
N ALA A 264 -18.89 2.01 1.91
CA ALA A 264 -17.94 2.57 0.97
C ALA A 264 -17.80 1.65 -0.26
N GLY A 265 -17.57 2.23 -1.44
CA GLY A 265 -17.19 1.47 -2.64
C GLY A 265 -15.67 1.34 -2.78
N GLU A 266 -15.23 0.50 -3.71
CA GLU A 266 -13.83 0.33 -4.12
C GLU A 266 -13.14 1.67 -4.42
N TYR A 267 -13.81 2.56 -5.15
CA TYR A 267 -13.31 3.90 -5.47
C TYR A 267 -13.04 4.75 -4.21
N GLN A 268 -13.96 4.73 -3.25
CA GLN A 268 -13.78 5.50 -2.01
C GLN A 268 -12.66 4.90 -1.15
N ILE A 269 -12.52 3.57 -1.13
CA ILE A 269 -11.43 2.90 -0.43
C ILE A 269 -10.09 3.26 -1.06
N SER A 270 -9.96 3.24 -2.38
CA SER A 270 -8.70 3.56 -3.05
C SER A 270 -8.28 5.01 -2.84
N GLU A 271 -9.21 5.96 -2.91
CA GLU A 271 -8.96 7.38 -2.61
C GLU A 271 -8.47 7.58 -1.17
N ASN A 272 -9.08 6.88 -0.20
CA ASN A 272 -8.68 6.97 1.20
C ASN A 272 -7.31 6.37 1.48
N ILE A 273 -6.96 5.26 0.82
CA ILE A 273 -5.61 4.69 0.88
C ILE A 273 -4.59 5.67 0.31
N ARG A 274 -4.86 6.26 -0.87
CA ARG A 274 -3.98 7.28 -1.47
C ARG A 274 -3.80 8.49 -0.56
N LYS A 275 -4.88 8.97 0.06
CA LYS A 275 -4.86 10.04 1.05
C LYS A 275 -3.96 9.69 2.25
N LEU A 276 -4.11 8.48 2.80
CA LEU A 276 -3.27 8.02 3.91
C LEU A 276 -1.78 7.99 3.51
N VAL A 277 -1.45 7.41 2.35
CA VAL A 277 -0.07 7.37 1.85
C VAL A 277 0.52 8.76 1.68
N SER A 278 -0.26 9.71 1.15
CA SER A 278 0.19 11.11 1.00
C SER A 278 0.54 11.74 2.36
N VAL A 279 -0.28 11.51 3.39
CA VAL A 279 0.00 12.01 4.74
C VAL A 279 1.25 11.38 5.33
N LEU A 280 1.41 10.06 5.20
CA LEU A 280 2.58 9.34 5.72
C LEU A 280 3.89 9.81 5.07
N ARG A 281 3.87 10.16 3.78
CA ARG A 281 5.04 10.65 3.05
C ARG A 281 5.41 12.08 3.43
N ALA A 282 4.42 12.93 3.67
CA ALA A 282 4.65 14.32 4.07
C ALA A 282 5.38 14.46 5.41
N GLU A 283 5.32 13.44 6.28
CA GLU A 283 6.03 13.44 7.58
C GLU A 283 7.45 12.91 7.51
N LYS A 284 7.80 12.20 6.44
CA LYS A 284 9.16 11.69 6.22
C LYS A 284 10.06 12.71 5.49
N SER A 285 9.48 13.76 4.91
CA SER A 285 10.16 14.80 4.12
C SER A 285 10.54 15.99 5.00
#